data_AF-A0A516NQL8-F1
#
_entry.id   AF-A0A516NQL8-F1
#
_cell.length_a   1.000
_cell.length_b   1.000
_cell.length_c   1.000
_cell.angle_alpha   90.00
_cell.angle_beta   90.00
_cell.angle_gamma   90.00
#
_symmetry.space_group_name_H-M   'P 1'
#
loop_
_entity.id
_entity.type
_entity.pdbx_description
1 polymer ?
#
loop_
_entity_poly.entity_id
_entity_poly.type
_entity_poly.pdbx_seq_one_letter_code
_entity_poly.pdbx_strand_id
1 'polypeptide(L)'
;MAHSSTLGPVELTVLTFPGTRIDADVKAGLAAVVDQGYVTLLDLIYLAKDANGYLTQVEIDESLEAIGLDGLAVDARGLVSDDDLELVRSSMAPDTSAVVLVYEQTWARALAGTVSAAGGEVQLHVQVPRDALDAALVES
;
A
#
# COMPACT_ATOMS: atom_id res chain seq x y z
N MET A 1 -4.80 30.08 -10.04
CA MET A 1 -5.54 28.85 -10.38
C MET A 1 -5.05 27.77 -9.44
N ALA A 2 -5.91 27.21 -8.60
CA ALA A 2 -5.52 26.12 -7.71
C ALA A 2 -5.05 24.95 -8.59
N HIS A 3 -3.81 24.51 -8.44
CA HIS A 3 -3.48 23.14 -8.83
C HIS A 3 -4.33 22.27 -7.92
N SER A 4 -5.44 21.76 -8.42
CA SER A 4 -5.99 20.53 -7.86
C SER A 4 -4.82 19.57 -7.87
N SER A 5 -4.25 19.30 -6.70
CA SER A 5 -3.20 18.31 -6.52
C SER A 5 -3.83 16.95 -6.75
N THR A 6 -4.13 16.65 -8.00
CA THR A 6 -4.76 15.39 -8.38
C THR A 6 -3.75 14.30 -8.07
N LEU A 7 -4.13 13.42 -7.14
CA LEU A 7 -3.35 12.21 -6.88
C LEU A 7 -3.18 11.45 -8.19
N GLY A 8 -2.00 10.86 -8.38
CA GLY A 8 -1.78 9.84 -9.38
C GLY A 8 -2.59 8.58 -9.08
N PRO A 9 -2.33 7.50 -9.83
CA PRO A 9 -2.90 6.20 -9.54
C PRO A 9 -2.69 5.81 -8.07
N VAL A 10 -3.74 5.34 -7.42
CA VAL A 10 -3.73 4.87 -6.03
C VAL A 10 -3.96 3.36 -6.03
N GLU A 11 -3.19 2.65 -5.21
CA GLU A 11 -3.35 1.22 -5.02
C GLU A 11 -3.59 0.89 -3.54
N LEU A 12 -4.43 -0.12 -3.31
CA LEU A 12 -4.58 -0.78 -2.02
C LEU A 12 -3.86 -2.12 -2.10
N THR A 13 -2.98 -2.39 -1.15
CA THR A 13 -2.24 -3.66 -1.05
C THR A 13 -2.33 -4.21 0.36
N VAL A 14 -2.56 -5.51 0.48
CA VAL A 14 -2.53 -6.23 1.76
C VAL A 14 -1.31 -7.14 1.78
N LEU A 15 -0.39 -6.86 2.69
CA LEU A 15 0.79 -7.69 2.96
C LEU A 15 0.48 -8.59 4.14
N THR A 16 0.74 -9.90 4.06
CA THR A 16 0.48 -10.85 5.14
C THR A 16 1.74 -11.53 5.63
N PHE A 17 1.78 -11.80 6.93
CA PHE A 17 2.96 -12.36 7.60
C PHE A 17 2.55 -13.44 8.61
N PRO A 18 3.37 -14.49 8.79
CA PRO A 18 3.26 -15.37 9.93
C PRO A 18 3.64 -14.62 11.22
N GLY A 19 2.92 -14.89 12.30
CA GLY A 19 3.09 -14.21 13.59
C GLY A 19 2.60 -12.76 13.58
N THR A 20 2.84 -12.06 14.70
CA THR A 20 2.31 -10.72 14.95
C THR A 20 3.35 -9.61 14.83
N ARG A 21 4.62 -9.92 14.52
CA ARG A 21 5.66 -8.91 14.36
C ARG A 21 6.08 -8.79 12.91
N ILE A 22 6.14 -7.56 12.42
CA ILE A 22 6.67 -7.28 11.08
C ILE A 22 8.19 -7.20 11.15
N ASP A 23 8.85 -7.82 10.16
CA ASP A 23 10.30 -7.78 10.04
C ASP A 23 10.78 -6.35 9.72
N ALA A 24 11.91 -5.96 10.31
CA ALA A 24 12.50 -4.64 10.10
C ALA A 24 12.90 -4.40 8.63
N ASP A 25 13.22 -5.45 7.88
CA ASP A 25 13.57 -5.35 6.46
C ASP A 25 12.37 -4.92 5.61
N VAL A 26 11.14 -5.29 6.00
CA VAL A 26 9.91 -4.83 5.34
C VAL A 26 9.72 -3.34 5.55
N LYS A 27 9.90 -2.86 6.79
CA LYS A 27 9.87 -1.43 7.09
C LYS A 27 10.92 -0.68 6.26
N ALA A 28 12.16 -1.17 6.25
CA ALA A 28 13.24 -0.53 5.51
C ALA A 28 12.96 -0.45 4.01
N GLY A 29 12.39 -1.52 3.42
CA GLY A 29 11.96 -1.52 2.02
C GLY A 29 10.87 -0.49 1.73
N LEU A 30 9.86 -0.39 2.61
CA LEU A 30 8.78 0.58 2.45
C LEU A 30 9.28 2.03 2.62
N ALA A 31 10.12 2.29 3.61
CA ALA A 31 10.75 3.59 3.81
C ALA A 31 11.58 3.99 2.58
N ALA A 32 12.35 3.07 2.00
CA ALA A 32 13.18 3.36 0.83
C ALA A 32 12.38 3.82 -0.40
N VAL A 33 11.18 3.25 -0.64
CA VAL A 33 10.34 3.68 -1.78
C VAL A 33 9.62 5.00 -1.53
N VAL A 34 9.28 5.29 -0.27
CA VAL A 34 8.71 6.59 0.15
C VAL A 34 9.76 7.69 0.08
N ASP A 35 10.95 7.46 0.63
CA ASP A 35 12.05 8.42 0.68
C ASP A 35 12.58 8.78 -0.71
N GLN A 36 12.56 7.83 -1.66
CA GLN A 36 12.88 8.09 -3.06
C GLN A 36 11.77 8.85 -3.81
N GLY A 37 10.60 9.04 -3.18
CA GLY A 37 9.46 9.73 -3.77
C GLY A 37 8.75 8.93 -4.86
N TYR A 38 8.93 7.60 -4.90
CA TYR A 38 8.20 6.77 -5.85
C TYR A 38 6.75 6.59 -5.45
N VAL A 39 6.51 6.48 -4.14
CA VAL A 39 5.17 6.35 -3.58
C VAL A 39 4.94 7.34 -2.46
N THR A 40 3.70 7.79 -2.31
CA THR A 40 3.23 8.50 -1.11
C THR A 40 2.25 7.59 -0.40
N LEU A 41 2.56 7.20 0.84
CA LEU A 41 1.62 6.47 1.67
C LEU A 41 0.45 7.40 2.04
N LEU A 42 -0.77 6.95 1.78
CA LEU A 42 -2.01 7.68 2.03
C LEU A 42 -2.82 7.06 3.17
N ASP A 43 -2.61 5.77 3.43
CA ASP A 43 -3.19 5.07 4.57
C ASP A 43 -2.35 3.83 4.92
N LEU A 44 -2.34 3.46 6.19
CA LEU A 44 -1.69 2.25 6.69
C LEU A 44 -2.42 1.76 7.93
N ILE A 45 -2.88 0.51 7.85
CA ILE A 45 -3.55 -0.17 8.97
C ILE A 45 -2.86 -1.51 9.18
N TYR A 46 -2.47 -1.76 10.42
CA TYR A 46 -1.95 -3.05 10.84
C TYR A 46 -3.06 -3.86 11.50
N LEU A 47 -3.14 -5.15 11.16
CA LEU A 47 -4.04 -6.12 11.75
C LEU A 47 -3.24 -7.33 12.26
N ALA A 48 -3.63 -7.87 13.41
CA ALA A 48 -3.09 -9.12 13.94
C ALA A 48 -4.22 -10.04 14.40
N LYS A 49 -4.10 -11.34 14.13
CA LYS A 49 -4.97 -12.36 14.72
C LYS A 49 -4.11 -13.33 15.51
N ASP A 50 -4.31 -13.40 16.82
CA ASP A 50 -3.57 -14.31 17.68
C ASP A 50 -4.06 -15.76 17.57
N ALA A 51 -3.37 -16.69 18.24
CA ALA A 51 -3.71 -18.11 18.28
C ALA A 51 -5.15 -18.41 18.77
N ASN A 52 -5.73 -17.53 19.59
CA ASN A 52 -7.09 -17.68 20.12
C ASN A 52 -8.15 -17.04 19.20
N GLY A 53 -7.71 -16.41 18.10
CA GLY A 53 -8.56 -15.70 17.16
C GLY A 53 -8.89 -14.26 17.56
N TYR A 54 -8.25 -13.71 18.59
CA TYR A 54 -8.44 -12.31 18.94
C TYR A 54 -7.77 -11.41 17.91
N LEU A 55 -8.55 -10.45 17.41
CA LEU A 55 -8.10 -9.46 16.45
C LEU A 55 -7.60 -8.21 17.18
N THR A 56 -6.44 -7.72 16.77
CA THR A 56 -5.89 -6.42 17.13
C THR A 56 -5.74 -5.58 15.88
N GLN A 57 -6.09 -4.29 15.96
CA GLN A 57 -5.89 -3.29 14.91
C GLN A 57 -5.04 -2.17 15.47
N VAL A 58 -4.12 -1.64 14.65
CA VAL A 58 -3.33 -0.46 14.97
C VAL A 58 -3.32 0.45 13.75
N GLU A 59 -3.76 1.69 13.93
CA GLU A 59 -3.77 2.72 12.89
C GLU A 59 -2.48 3.56 12.92
N ILE A 60 -2.18 4.24 11.81
CA ILE A 60 -0.93 4.99 11.68
C ILE A 60 -0.85 6.26 12.55
N ASP A 61 -1.97 6.78 13.02
CA ASP A 61 -1.99 7.87 13.98
C ASP A 61 -1.72 7.39 15.43
N GLU A 62 -1.65 6.07 15.65
CA GLU A 62 -1.22 5.44 16.89
C GLU A 62 0.29 5.10 16.88
N SER A 63 0.80 4.61 18.01
CA SER A 63 2.21 4.20 18.10
C SER A 63 2.47 2.88 17.35
N LEU A 64 3.26 2.96 16.28
CA LEU A 64 3.68 1.79 15.49
C LEU A 64 4.99 1.14 15.99
N GLU A 65 5.56 1.61 17.10
CA GLU A 65 6.84 1.08 17.62
C GLU A 65 6.74 -0.40 18.01
N ALA A 66 5.62 -0.78 18.62
CA ALA A 66 5.39 -2.16 19.06
C ALA A 66 5.28 -3.16 17.89
N ILE A 67 4.90 -2.69 16.71
CA ILE A 67 4.70 -3.52 15.50
C ILE A 67 5.89 -3.45 14.53
N GLY A 68 6.84 -2.53 14.75
CA GLY A 68 8.04 -2.36 13.92
C GLY A 68 7.85 -1.50 12.67
N LEU A 69 6.78 -0.69 12.60
CA LEU A 69 6.47 0.21 11.46
C LEU A 69 6.64 1.70 11.80
N ASP A 70 7.29 2.01 12.92
CA ASP A 70 7.64 3.37 13.35
C ASP A 70 8.52 4.11 12.33
N GLY A 71 8.34 5.43 12.21
CA GLY A 71 9.20 6.31 11.41
C GLY A 71 8.87 6.38 9.91
N LEU A 72 7.80 5.73 9.45
CA LEU A 72 7.31 5.88 8.08
C LEU A 72 6.64 7.25 7.89
N ALA A 73 7.02 7.96 6.83
CA ALA A 73 6.35 9.20 6.44
C ALA A 73 5.04 8.87 5.71
N VAL A 74 3.91 9.25 6.31
CA VAL A 74 2.57 8.97 5.78
C VAL A 74 1.73 10.24 5.75
N ASP A 75 1.14 10.53 4.59
CA ASP A 75 0.13 11.58 4.41
C ASP A 75 -1.24 10.95 4.66
N ALA A 76 -1.53 10.62 5.92
CA ALA A 76 -2.68 9.83 6.32
C ALA A 76 -4.00 10.56 5.96
N ARG A 77 -4.86 9.87 5.21
CA ARG A 77 -6.15 10.39 4.72
C ARG A 77 -7.37 9.56 5.13
N GLY A 78 -7.18 8.43 5.82
CA GLY A 78 -8.27 7.53 6.25
C GLY A 78 -9.08 7.03 5.05
N LEU A 79 -8.39 6.40 4.10
CA LEU A 79 -8.97 5.95 2.82
C LEU A 79 -9.49 4.51 2.87
N VAL A 80 -8.96 3.67 3.77
CA VAL A 80 -9.44 2.29 3.93
C VAL A 80 -10.77 2.31 4.68
N SER A 81 -11.80 1.71 4.10
CA SER A 81 -13.10 1.58 4.77
C SER A 81 -13.14 0.38 5.71
N ASP A 82 -14.07 0.38 6.67
CA ASP A 82 -14.25 -0.79 7.55
C ASP A 82 -14.72 -2.04 6.78
N ASP A 83 -15.47 -1.85 5.68
CA ASP A 83 -15.86 -2.95 4.78
C ASP A 83 -14.65 -3.60 4.11
N ASP A 84 -13.66 -2.79 3.68
CA ASP A 84 -12.39 -3.31 3.13
C ASP A 84 -11.61 -4.10 4.20
N LEU A 85 -11.58 -3.58 5.43
CA LEU A 85 -10.91 -4.24 6.55
C LEU A 85 -11.60 -5.55 6.93
N GLU A 86 -12.93 -5.63 6.86
CA GLU A 86 -13.67 -6.84 7.18
C GLU A 86 -13.33 -8.00 6.23
N LEU A 87 -13.10 -7.70 4.95
CA LEU A 87 -12.59 -8.70 3.98
C LEU A 87 -11.22 -9.25 4.39
N VAL A 88 -10.34 -8.40 4.94
CA VAL A 88 -9.03 -8.82 5.44
C VAL A 88 -9.20 -9.63 6.73
N ARG A 89 -9.91 -9.10 7.74
CA ARG A 89 -10.13 -9.74 9.05
C ARG A 89 -10.75 -11.13 8.92
N SER A 90 -11.74 -11.28 8.03
CA SER A 90 -12.44 -12.54 7.79
C SER A 90 -11.58 -13.59 7.09
N SER A 91 -10.58 -13.18 6.30
CA SER A 91 -9.67 -14.09 5.59
C SER A 91 -8.41 -14.47 6.39
N MET A 92 -8.08 -13.73 7.47
CA MET A 92 -6.91 -14.00 8.31
C MET A 92 -7.00 -15.34 9.05
N ALA A 93 -5.93 -16.12 8.99
CA ALA A 93 -5.72 -17.29 9.84
C ALA A 93 -5.24 -16.88 11.26
N PRO A 94 -5.45 -17.70 12.30
CA PRO A 94 -4.79 -17.51 13.59
C PRO A 94 -3.27 -17.45 13.46
N ASP A 95 -2.61 -16.75 14.39
CA ASP A 95 -1.16 -16.49 14.40
C ASP A 95 -0.63 -15.84 13.12
N THR A 96 -1.36 -14.85 12.60
CA THR A 96 -0.93 -14.05 11.44
C THR A 96 -1.11 -12.56 11.68
N SER A 97 -0.41 -11.76 10.88
CA SER A 97 -0.62 -10.32 10.79
C SER A 97 -0.75 -9.88 9.34
N ALA A 98 -1.36 -8.72 9.16
CA ALA A 98 -1.51 -8.05 7.88
C ALA A 98 -1.16 -6.57 8.01
N VAL A 99 -0.60 -6.00 6.94
CA VAL A 99 -0.44 -4.56 6.76
C VAL A 99 -1.23 -4.18 5.52
N VAL A 100 -2.29 -3.41 5.73
CA VAL A 100 -3.13 -2.83 4.69
C VAL A 100 -2.57 -1.46 4.35
N LEU A 101 -2.11 -1.29 3.11
CA LEU A 101 -1.48 -0.08 2.62
C LEU A 101 -2.37 0.54 1.55
N VAL A 102 -2.58 1.85 1.63
CA VAL A 102 -3.06 2.64 0.50
C VAL A 102 -1.96 3.63 0.14
N TYR A 103 -1.53 3.60 -1.12
CA TYR A 103 -0.45 4.46 -1.58
C TYR A 103 -0.71 5.03 -2.97
N GLU A 104 -0.25 6.25 -3.16
CA GLU A 104 -0.16 6.86 -4.47
C GLU A 104 1.12 6.40 -5.18
N GLN A 105 1.03 6.06 -6.45
CA GLN A 105 2.17 5.95 -7.37
C GLN A 105 2.62 7.36 -7.80
N THR A 106 3.37 8.04 -6.92
CA THR A 106 3.86 9.41 -7.13
C THR A 106 4.71 9.53 -8.40
N TRP A 107 5.50 8.51 -8.74
CA TRP A 107 6.25 8.46 -9.99
C TRP A 107 5.33 8.57 -11.22
N ALA A 108 4.16 7.93 -11.19
CA ALA A 108 3.21 7.90 -12.31
C ALA A 108 2.54 9.27 -12.49
N ARG A 109 2.19 9.94 -11.38
CA ARG A 109 1.74 11.34 -11.41
C ARG A 109 2.78 12.25 -12.05
N ALA A 110 4.05 12.12 -11.64
CA ALA A 110 5.14 12.92 -12.17
C ALA A 110 5.31 12.70 -13.68
N LEU A 111 5.32 11.44 -14.13
CA LEU A 111 5.39 11.10 -15.55
C LEU A 111 4.21 11.65 -16.34
N ALA A 112 2.97 11.47 -15.85
CA ALA A 112 1.77 12.01 -16.48
C ALA A 112 1.85 13.54 -16.65
N GLY A 113 2.42 14.24 -15.66
CA GLY A 113 2.70 15.68 -15.75
C GLY A 113 3.67 16.02 -16.88
N THR A 114 4.75 15.26 -17.05
CA THR A 114 5.70 15.49 -18.15
C THR A 114 5.09 15.20 -19.54
N VAL A 115 4.27 14.15 -19.65
CA VAL A 115 3.55 13.80 -20.88
C VAL A 115 2.55 14.91 -21.24
N SER A 116 1.79 15.41 -20.26
CA SER A 116 0.86 16.53 -20.44
C SER A 116 1.57 17.81 -20.87
N ALA A 117 2.72 18.12 -20.27
CA ALA A 117 3.54 19.27 -20.65
C ALA A 117 4.07 19.18 -22.09
N ALA A 118 4.23 17.97 -22.62
CA ALA A 118 4.59 17.71 -24.02
C ALA A 118 3.37 17.68 -24.97
N GLY A 119 2.16 17.93 -24.48
CA GLY A 119 0.91 17.89 -25.25
C GLY A 119 0.35 16.48 -25.47
N GLY A 120 0.87 15.47 -24.78
CA GLY A 120 0.33 14.12 -24.77
C GLY A 120 -0.65 13.87 -23.62
N GLU A 121 -1.19 12.67 -23.57
CA GLU A 121 -2.02 12.18 -22.46
C GLU A 121 -1.69 10.73 -22.13
N VAL A 122 -1.87 10.34 -20.86
CA VAL A 122 -1.80 8.94 -20.46
C VAL A 122 -3.11 8.27 -20.87
N GLN A 123 -3.08 7.52 -21.96
CA GLN A 123 -4.30 6.94 -22.53
C GLN A 123 -4.79 5.68 -21.78
N LEU A 124 -3.88 4.89 -21.21
CA LEU A 124 -4.21 3.68 -20.46
C LEU A 124 -3.17 3.44 -19.36
N HIS A 125 -3.65 3.14 -18.16
CA HIS A 125 -2.81 2.68 -17.05
C HIS A 125 -3.59 1.62 -16.27
N VAL A 126 -3.11 0.38 -16.30
CA VAL A 126 -3.76 -0.78 -15.68
C VAL A 126 -2.72 -1.72 -15.09
N GLN A 127 -3.09 -2.40 -14.00
CA GLN A 127 -2.32 -3.52 -13.50
C GLN A 127 -2.54 -4.73 -14.42
N VAL A 128 -1.45 -5.30 -14.93
CA VAL A 128 -1.52 -6.52 -15.74
C VAL A 128 -1.51 -7.73 -14.81
N PRO A 129 -2.53 -8.62 -14.87
CA PRO A 129 -2.56 -9.85 -14.08
C PRO A 129 -1.33 -10.75 -14.34
N ARG A 130 -0.85 -11.45 -13.30
CA ARG A 130 0.37 -12.27 -13.41
C ARG A 130 0.21 -13.45 -14.36
N ASP A 131 -0.95 -14.09 -14.38
CA ASP A 131 -1.28 -15.16 -15.32
C ASP A 131 -1.28 -14.68 -16.78
N ALA A 132 -1.80 -13.48 -17.03
CA ALA A 132 -1.73 -12.86 -18.35
C ALA A 132 -0.29 -12.54 -18.77
N LEU A 133 0.55 -12.07 -17.84
CA LEU A 133 1.97 -11.85 -18.09
C LEU A 133 2.73 -13.15 -18.38
N ASP A 134 2.51 -14.18 -17.56
CA ASP A 134 3.17 -15.47 -17.70
C ASP A 134 2.82 -16.14 -19.04
N ALA A 135 1.55 -16.07 -19.44
CA ALA A 135 1.11 -16.56 -20.75
C ALA A 135 1.86 -15.86 -21.91
N ALA A 136 2.00 -14.54 -21.86
CA ALA A 136 2.67 -13.77 -22.91
C ALA A 136 4.19 -14.07 -23.02
N LEU A 137 4.85 -14.41 -21.91
CA LEU A 137 6.28 -14.68 -21.89
C LEU A 137 6.64 -16.10 -22.37
N VAL A 138 5.74 -17.08 -22.23
CA VAL A 138 5.96 -18.45 -22.72
C VAL A 138 5.87 -18.54 -24.26
N GLU A 139 5.16 -17.60 -24.89
CA GLU A 139 5.02 -17.54 -26.35
C GLU A 139 6.22 -16.87 -27.07
N SER A 140 7.29 -16.50 -26.33
CA SER A 140 8.46 -15.75 -26.85
C SER A 140 9.72 -16.60 -27.05
#